data_AF-A0A7C1AAZ5-F1
#
_entry.id   AF-A0A7C1AAZ5-F1
#
_cell.length_a   1.000
_cell.length_b   1.000
_cell.length_c   1.000
_cell.angle_alpha   90.00
_cell.angle_beta   90.00
_cell.angle_gamma   90.00
#
_symmetry.space_group_name_H-M   'P 1'
#
loop_
_entity.id
_entity.type
_entity.pdbx_description
1 polymer ?
#
loop_
_entity_poly.entity_id
_entity_poly.type
_entity_poly.pdbx_seq_one_letter_code
_entity_poly.pdbx_strand_id
1 'polypeptide(L)'
;MQVFLFLAMILVLGVLFFAVQNSEVITITFFNWIFEGSLALILALAFSSGLLAGILLFIPTWWGKMKTGRAQKKRINELKQQLLHAPEPEEDIYETEEAEE
;
A
#
# COMPACT_ATOMS: atom_id res chain seq x y z
N MET A 1 14.26 -5.46 -17.76
CA MET A 1 14.67 -6.75 -17.15
C MET A 1 16.13 -6.71 -16.68
N GLN A 2 17.11 -6.49 -17.56
CA GLN A 2 18.54 -6.51 -17.19
C GLN A 2 18.97 -5.43 -16.17
N VAL A 3 18.39 -4.22 -16.26
CA VAL A 3 18.69 -3.14 -15.29
C VAL A 3 18.32 -3.52 -13.86
N PHE A 4 17.17 -4.21 -13.67
CA PHE A 4 16.76 -4.69 -12.35
C PHE A 4 17.72 -5.75 -11.80
N LEU A 5 18.19 -6.67 -12.65
CA LEU A 5 19.20 -7.66 -12.25
C LEU A 5 20.52 -7.01 -11.86
N PHE A 6 20.97 -6.01 -12.62
CA PHE A 6 22.18 -5.27 -12.30
C PHE A 6 22.05 -4.49 -10.99
N LEU A 7 20.91 -3.84 -10.76
CA LEU A 7 20.64 -3.14 -9.51
C LEU A 7 20.55 -4.09 -8.32
N ALA A 8 19.90 -5.24 -8.50
CA ALA A 8 19.84 -6.29 -7.48
C ALA A 8 21.25 -6.82 -7.14
N MET A 9 22.09 -7.02 -8.15
CA MET A 9 23.48 -7.44 -7.95
C MET A 9 24.28 -6.41 -7.15
N ILE A 10 24.19 -5.12 -7.50
CA ILE A 10 24.83 -4.04 -6.72
C ILE A 10 24.34 -4.06 -5.27
N LEU A 11 23.04 -4.23 -5.06
CA LEU A 11 22.44 -4.26 -3.74
C LEU A 11 22.98 -5.45 -2.91
N VAL A 12 23.01 -6.65 -3.50
CA VAL A 12 23.56 -7.86 -2.85
C VAL A 12 25.03 -7.68 -2.50
N LEU A 13 25.84 -7.14 -3.42
CA LEU A 13 27.26 -6.85 -3.17
C LEU A 13 27.43 -5.82 -2.06
N GLY A 14 26.60 -4.78 -2.04
CA GLY A 14 26.60 -3.76 -0.98
C GLY A 14 26.28 -4.35 0.39
N VAL A 15 25.27 -5.22 0.48
CA VAL A 15 24.91 -5.92 1.72
C VAL A 15 26.04 -6.85 2.17
N LEU A 16 26.66 -7.59 1.24
CA LEU A 16 27.78 -8.47 1.57
C LEU A 16 28.99 -7.67 2.07
N PHE A 17 29.32 -6.57 1.40
CA PHE A 17 30.41 -5.69 1.83
C PHE A 17 30.14 -5.09 3.21
N PHE A 18 28.91 -4.62 3.44
CA PHE A 18 28.47 -4.15 4.75
C PHE A 18 28.65 -5.24 5.82
N ALA A 19 28.24 -6.48 5.54
CA ALA A 19 28.36 -7.59 6.48
C ALA A 19 29.81 -7.96 6.80
N VAL A 20 30.69 -7.98 5.80
CA VAL A 20 32.11 -8.30 5.98
C VAL A 20 32.82 -7.20 6.79
N GLN A 21 32.57 -5.94 6.47
CA GLN A 21 33.19 -4.80 7.16
C GLN A 21 32.67 -4.63 8.60
N ASN A 22 31.43 -5.02 8.87
CA ASN A 22 30.80 -4.90 10.20
C ASN A 22 30.67 -6.28 10.86
N SER A 23 31.76 -7.07 10.79
CA SER A 23 31.84 -8.42 11.36
C SER A 23 32.23 -8.45 12.84
N GLU A 24 32.51 -7.28 13.43
CA GLU A 24 32.78 -7.13 14.87
C GLU A 24 31.64 -7.70 15.71
N VAL A 25 31.99 -8.53 16.69
CA VAL A 25 31.05 -9.13 17.63
C VAL A 25 30.75 -8.10 18.71
N ILE A 26 29.46 -7.81 18.88
CA ILE A 26 28.97 -6.92 19.93
C ILE A 26 28.04 -7.67 20.87
N THR A 27 28.01 -7.25 22.13
CA THR A 27 27.12 -7.77 23.16
C THR A 27 25.91 -6.85 23.29
N ILE A 28 24.71 -7.41 23.15
CA ILE A 28 23.45 -6.74 23.43
C ILE A 28 22.87 -7.26 24.72
N THR A 29 22.51 -6.33 25.61
CA THR A 29 21.72 -6.62 26.80
C THR A 29 20.30 -6.10 26.59
N PHE A 30 19.31 -6.98 26.69
CA PHE A 30 17.90 -6.64 26.59
C PHE A 30 17.14 -7.25 27.78
N PHE A 31 16.77 -6.41 28.75
CA PHE A 31 16.25 -6.85 30.05
C PHE A 31 17.20 -7.87 30.71
N ASN A 32 16.79 -9.14 30.83
CA ASN A 32 17.60 -10.22 31.41
C ASN A 32 18.31 -11.08 30.35
N TRP A 33 18.21 -10.73 29.07
CA TRP A 33 18.82 -11.48 27.99
C TRP A 33 20.10 -10.81 27.53
N ILE A 34 21.14 -11.63 27.35
CA ILE A 34 22.43 -11.20 26.84
C ILE A 34 22.67 -12.00 25.56
N PHE A 35 22.92 -11.30 24.46
CA PHE A 35 23.19 -11.89 23.16
C PHE A 35 24.50 -11.35 22.62
N GLU A 36 25.25 -12.22 21.95
CA GLU A 36 26.45 -11.86 21.23
C GLU A 36 26.27 -12.21 19.76
N GLY A 37 26.65 -11.29 18.88
CA GLY A 37 26.53 -11.48 17.45
C GLY A 37 27.26 -10.40 16.69
N SER A 38 27.44 -10.60 15.39
CA SER A 38 28.04 -9.56 14.56
C SER A 38 27.13 -8.34 14.48
N LEU A 39 27.73 -7.15 14.46
CA LEU A 39 27.04 -5.87 14.33
C LEU A 39 26.08 -5.90 13.14
N ALA A 40 26.54 -6.37 11.97
CA ALA A 40 25.73 -6.47 10.77
C ALA A 40 24.45 -7.31 10.95
N LEU A 41 24.57 -8.49 11.56
CA LEU A 41 23.43 -9.40 11.79
C LEU A 41 22.41 -8.74 12.71
N ILE A 42 22.91 -8.15 13.80
CA ILE A 42 22.09 -7.47 14.79
C ILE A 42 21.30 -6.33 14.15
N LEU A 43 21.95 -5.48 13.36
CA LEU A 43 21.27 -4.39 12.65
C LEU A 43 20.25 -4.92 11.65
N ALA A 44 20.58 -5.99 10.91
CA ALA A 44 19.66 -6.61 9.97
C ALA A 44 18.40 -7.13 10.68
N LEU A 45 18.54 -7.79 11.83
CA LEU A 45 17.41 -8.27 12.63
C LEU A 45 16.60 -7.12 13.20
N ALA A 46 17.25 -6.09 13.78
CA ALA A 46 16.57 -4.94 14.34
C ALA A 46 15.74 -4.21 13.27
N PHE A 47 16.34 -3.92 12.11
CA PHE A 47 15.65 -3.25 11.01
C PHE A 47 14.50 -4.10 10.44
N SER A 48 14.75 -5.40 10.23
CA SER A 48 13.73 -6.33 9.74
C SER A 48 12.57 -6.45 10.72
N SER A 49 12.84 -6.52 12.02
CA SER A 49 11.80 -6.58 13.06
C SER A 49 10.97 -5.29 13.10
N GLY A 50 11.61 -4.13 12.99
CA GLY A 50 10.93 -2.83 12.89
C GLY A 50 10.05 -2.73 11.64
N LEU A 51 10.54 -3.19 10.49
CA LEU A 51 9.77 -3.23 9.25
C LEU A 51 8.55 -4.16 9.39
N LEU A 52 8.73 -5.37 9.92
CA LEU A 52 7.65 -6.33 10.16
C LEU A 52 6.61 -5.78 11.12
N ALA A 53 7.04 -5.16 12.23
CA ALA A 53 6.15 -4.50 13.18
C ALA A 53 5.37 -3.34 12.52
N GLY A 54 6.05 -2.52 11.72
CA GLY A 54 5.43 -1.46 10.94
C GLY A 54 4.35 -1.99 10.00
N ILE A 55 4.67 -3.01 9.21
CA ILE A 55 3.70 -3.68 8.32
C ILE A 55 2.50 -4.20 9.12
N LEU A 56 2.76 -4.83 10.27
CA LEU A 56 1.71 -5.37 11.14
C LEU A 56 0.76 -4.28 11.64
N LEU A 57 1.29 -3.10 11.99
CA LEU A 57 0.49 -1.93 12.38
C LEU A 57 -0.37 -1.38 11.23
N PHE A 58 0.05 -1.55 9.97
CA PHE A 58 -0.72 -1.11 8.81
C PHE A 58 -1.88 -2.06 8.44
N ILE A 59 -1.84 -3.34 8.85
CA ILE A 59 -2.90 -4.33 8.55
C ILE A 59 -4.32 -3.85 8.88
N PRO A 60 -4.65 -3.36 10.10
CA PRO A 60 -6.01 -2.94 10.42
C PRO A 60 -6.49 -1.78 9.53
N THR A 61 -5.60 -0.84 9.20
CA THR A 61 -5.94 0.30 8.34
C THR A 61 -6.26 -0.14 6.91
N TRP A 62 -5.52 -1.11 6.38
CA TRP A 62 -5.72 -1.60 5.02
C TRP A 62 -7.02 -2.41 4.91
N TRP A 63 -7.33 -3.21 5.93
CA TRP A 63 -8.58 -3.97 5.99
C TRP A 63 -9.81 -3.08 6.00
N GLY A 64 -9.77 -1.97 6.76
CA GLY A 64 -10.84 -0.97 6.79
C GLY A 64 -11.07 -0.34 5.41
N LYS A 65 -10.00 0.04 4.72
CA LYS A 65 -10.06 0.61 3.35
C LYS A 65 -10.61 -0.36 2.32
N MET A 66 -10.34 -1.66 2.46
CA MET A 66 -10.86 -2.67 1.53
C MET A 66 -12.38 -2.86 1.66
N LYS A 67 -12.93 -2.70 2.88
CA LYS A 67 -14.39 -2.74 3.10
C LYS A 67 -15.08 -1.50 2.51
N THR A 68 -14.57 -0.30 2.78
CA THR A 68 -15.15 0.94 2.23
C THR A 68 -15.01 1.02 0.72
N GLY A 69 -13.89 0.56 0.15
CA GLY A 69 -13.72 0.50 -1.30
C GLY A 69 -14.73 -0.42 -2.01
N ARG A 70 -15.12 -1.54 -1.39
CA ARG A 70 -16.20 -2.41 -1.91
C ARG A 70 -17.57 -1.74 -1.83
N ALA A 71 -17.86 -1.04 -0.73
CA ALA A 71 -19.11 -0.31 -0.56
C ALA A 71 -19.25 0.84 -1.57
N GLN A 72 -18.17 1.59 -1.80
CA GLN A 72 -18.13 2.65 -2.80
C GLN A 72 -18.32 2.13 -4.22
N LYS A 73 -17.68 1.01 -4.58
CA LYS A 73 -17.88 0.38 -5.90
C LYS A 73 -19.33 -0.05 -6.15
N LYS A 74 -20.03 -0.56 -5.12
CA LYS A 74 -21.45 -0.90 -5.24
C LYS A 74 -22.31 0.33 -5.52
N ARG A 75 -22.14 1.41 -4.74
CA ARG A 75 -22.87 2.67 -4.96
C ARG A 75 -22.61 3.27 -6.35
N ILE A 76 -21.36 3.21 -6.83
CA ILE A 76 -21.03 3.66 -8.19
C ILE A 76 -21.80 2.85 -9.24
N ASN A 77 -21.93 1.54 -9.06
CA ASN A 77 -22.65 0.70 -10.01
C ASN A 77 -24.17 0.94 -9.98
N GLU A 78 -24.75 1.12 -8.79
CA GLU A 78 -26.16 1.46 -8.61
C GLU A 78 -26.50 2.82 -9.23
N LEU A 79 -25.69 3.85 -8.97
CA LEU A 79 -25.87 5.18 -9.57
C LEU A 79 -25.73 5.15 -11.09
N LYS A 80 -24.78 4.36 -11.63
CA LYS A 80 -24.67 4.16 -13.08
C LYS A 80 -25.91 3.49 -13.67
N GLN A 81 -26.48 2.49 -13.00
CA GLN A 81 -27.72 1.85 -13.46
C GLN A 81 -28.90 2.82 -13.44
N GLN A 82 -29.02 3.67 -12.41
CA GLN A 82 -30.07 4.69 -12.32
C GLN A 82 -29.95 5.72 -13.44
N LEU A 83 -28.74 6.16 -13.79
CA LEU A 83 -28.54 7.05 -14.94
C LEU A 83 -28.84 6.38 -16.28
N LEU A 84 -28.62 5.07 -16.39
CA LEU A 84 -28.90 4.30 -17.62
C LEU A 84 -30.39 3.98 -17.82
N HIS A 85 -31.17 3.95 -16.73
CA HIS A 85 -32.62 3.65 -16.74
C HIS A 85 -33.46 4.88 -16.38
N ALA A 86 -32.83 6.04 -16.18
CA ALA A 86 -33.56 7.29 -16.12
C ALA A 86 -34.21 7.48 -17.50
N PRO A 87 -35.54 7.70 -17.56
CA PRO A 87 -36.17 8.14 -18.80
C PRO A 87 -35.38 9.35 -19.29
N GLU A 88 -35.04 9.40 -20.58
CA GLU A 88 -34.61 10.67 -21.15
C GLU A 88 -35.67 11.70 -20.78
N PRO A 89 -35.28 12.90 -20.30
CA PRO A 89 -36.26 13.94 -20.05
C PRO A 89 -37.04 14.08 -21.35
N GLU A 90 -38.34 13.78 -21.31
CA GLU A 90 -39.25 14.11 -22.38
C GLU A 90 -38.99 15.60 -22.65
N GLU A 91 -38.48 15.91 -23.84
CA GLU A 91 -38.46 17.29 -24.32
C GLU A 91 -39.92 17.72 -24.27
N ASP A 92 -40.29 18.44 -23.21
CA ASP A 92 -41.53 19.19 -23.14
C ASP A 92 -41.49 20.13 -24.36
N ILE A 93 -42.12 19.65 -25.42
CA ILE A 93 -42.42 20.42 -26.61
C ILE A 93 -43.40 21.47 -26.10
N TYR A 94 -42.88 22.66 -25.78
CA TYR A 94 -43.69 23.84 -25.56
C TYR A 94 -44.41 24.11 -26.89
N GLU A 95 -45.59 23.53 -27.03
CA GLU A 95 -46.53 23.85 -28.09
C GLU A 95 -46.93 25.31 -27.87
N THR A 96 -46.27 26.20 -28.62
CA THR A 96 -46.63 27.62 -28.76
C THR A 96 -48.01 27.72 -29.41
N GLU A 97 -49.06 27.39 -28.67
CA GLU A 97 -50.42 27.87 -28.91
C GLU A 97 -50.61 29.14 -28.09
N GLU A 98 -50.09 30.28 -28.58
CA GLU A 98 -50.56 31.61 -28.17
C GLU A 98 -49.99 32.66 -29.15
N ALA A 99 -50.44 32.61 -30.40
CA ALA A 99 -50.23 33.71 -31.36
C ALA A 99 -51.35 33.78 -32.42
N GLU A 100 -52.58 33.45 -32.07
CA GLU A 100 -53.77 33.83 -32.86
C GLU A 100 -54.93 34.14 -31.91
N GLU A 101 -54.99 35.37 -31.41
CA GLU A 101 -56.24 36.12 -31.16
C GLU A 101 -55.96 37.62 -31.02
#